data_AF-S2JCS2-F1
#
_entry.id   AF-S2JCS2-F1
#
_cell.length_a   1.000
_cell.length_b   1.000
_cell.length_c   1.000
_cell.angle_alpha   90.00
_cell.angle_beta   90.00
_cell.angle_gamma   90.00
#
_symmetry.space_group_name_H-M   'P 1'
#
loop_
_entity.id
_entity.type
_entity.pdbx_description
1 polymer ?
#
loop_
_entity_poly.entity_id
_entity_poly.type
_entity_poly.pdbx_seq_one_letter_code
_entity_poly.pdbx_strand_id
1 'polypeptide(L)'
;MTDISFEIEGRFLSLRGPFIDTIGSRLEQSVAEHYIHNRLARDGAENGHHITVINHLEIADKAPKTLQDENGNQQLPVSNKQKNRLFKQGQQILLSKILDQFGDASEWEKPVDLGLGYTESANAKAYYRVIYWPHGQMIRHYLGLGMSNFHVTVGFAPRDVHQYKGPGTLMCLQQCQPCSWELYNRLIDYVPFYVKDRQFIKALYQTGWRHGYYVHVARLTRVLLQCEMR
;
A
#
# COMPACT_ATOMS: atom_id res chain seq x y z
N MET A 1 -16.15 -16.95 8.08
CA MET A 1 -15.50 -16.26 6.95
C MET A 1 -14.26 -15.58 7.48
N THR A 2 -13.12 -15.74 6.83
CA THR A 2 -11.89 -15.04 7.20
C THR A 2 -12.00 -13.57 6.83
N ASP A 3 -11.60 -12.67 7.73
CA ASP A 3 -11.76 -11.21 7.57
C ASP A 3 -10.72 -10.62 6.59
N ILE A 4 -9.54 -11.26 6.54
CA ILE A 4 -8.47 -10.99 5.57
C ILE A 4 -7.89 -12.30 5.02
N SER A 5 -7.46 -12.28 3.76
CA SER A 5 -6.72 -13.35 3.08
C SER A 5 -5.50 -12.77 2.35
N PHE A 6 -4.44 -13.56 2.22
CA PHE A 6 -3.26 -13.20 1.43
C PHE A 6 -3.12 -14.17 0.25
N GLU A 7 -3.24 -13.64 -0.96
CA GLU A 7 -3.44 -14.47 -2.15
C GLU A 7 -2.85 -13.84 -3.42
N ILE A 8 -2.86 -14.64 -4.49
CA ILE A 8 -2.49 -14.19 -5.82
C ILE A 8 -3.65 -13.39 -6.41
N GLU A 9 -3.40 -12.13 -6.76
CA GLU A 9 -4.37 -11.27 -7.45
C GLU A 9 -3.80 -10.81 -8.77
N GLY A 10 -4.27 -11.42 -9.86
CA GLY A 10 -3.75 -11.18 -11.20
C GLY A 10 -2.22 -11.34 -11.26
N ARG A 11 -1.50 -10.22 -11.33
CA ARG A 11 -0.01 -10.18 -11.40
C ARG A 11 0.66 -9.81 -10.08
N PHE A 12 -0.07 -9.82 -8.98
CA PHE A 12 0.39 -9.35 -7.67
C PHE A 12 0.28 -10.44 -6.61
N LEU A 13 0.93 -10.21 -5.47
CA LEU A 13 0.56 -10.84 -4.20
C LEU A 13 -0.02 -9.75 -3.30
N SER A 14 -1.24 -10.00 -2.80
CA SER A 14 -2.08 -8.96 -2.22
C SER A 14 -2.82 -9.45 -0.98
N LEU A 15 -3.07 -8.52 -0.06
CA LEU A 15 -3.99 -8.71 1.06
C LEU A 15 -5.40 -8.30 0.62
N ARG A 16 -6.39 -9.15 0.86
CA ARG A 16 -7.79 -9.04 0.41
C ARG A 16 -8.76 -9.45 1.52
N GLY A 17 -10.05 -9.38 1.25
CA GLY A 17 -11.12 -9.85 2.14
C GLY A 17 -12.06 -8.74 2.63
N PRO A 18 -13.15 -9.11 3.33
CA PRO A 18 -14.20 -8.18 3.75
C PRO A 18 -13.70 -6.96 4.53
N PHE A 19 -12.63 -7.13 5.33
CA PHE A 19 -12.00 -6.02 6.04
C PHE A 19 -11.42 -4.96 5.08
N ILE A 20 -10.74 -5.42 4.02
CA ILE A 20 -10.12 -4.55 3.01
C ILE A 20 -11.19 -3.88 2.14
N ASP A 21 -12.24 -4.62 1.82
CA ASP A 21 -13.42 -4.09 1.12
C ASP A 21 -14.09 -2.98 1.95
N THR A 22 -14.24 -3.20 3.26
CA THR A 22 -14.80 -2.21 4.18
C THR A 22 -13.96 -0.92 4.20
N ILE A 23 -12.63 -1.03 4.15
CA ILE A 23 -11.75 0.15 4.07
C ILE A 23 -11.92 0.85 2.70
N GLY A 24 -11.86 0.09 1.61
CA GLY A 24 -11.89 0.62 0.25
C GLY A 24 -13.24 1.21 -0.18
N SER A 25 -14.33 0.74 0.43
CA SER A 25 -15.72 1.14 0.08
C SER A 25 -16.23 2.30 0.92
N ARG A 26 -15.40 2.88 1.81
CA ARG A 26 -15.80 4.07 2.59
C ARG A 26 -16.10 5.22 1.64
N LEU A 27 -17.36 5.64 1.65
CA LEU A 27 -17.82 6.78 0.89
C LEU A 27 -17.20 8.06 1.44
N GLU A 28 -16.66 8.85 0.54
CA GLU A 28 -16.01 10.12 0.85
C GLU A 28 -16.56 11.17 -0.10
N GLN A 29 -17.07 12.28 0.44
CA GLN A 29 -17.69 13.34 -0.36
C GLN A 29 -16.74 13.92 -1.42
N SER A 30 -15.43 13.80 -1.20
CA SER A 30 -14.39 14.28 -2.10
C SER A 30 -14.16 13.40 -3.33
N VAL A 31 -14.75 12.19 -3.38
CA VAL A 31 -14.54 11.22 -4.46
C VAL A 31 -15.81 11.14 -5.32
N ALA A 32 -15.76 11.74 -6.51
CA ALA A 32 -16.90 11.66 -7.42
C ALA A 32 -17.07 10.23 -8.00
N GLU A 33 -18.30 9.84 -8.29
CA GLU A 33 -18.65 8.47 -8.70
C GLU A 33 -17.87 7.98 -9.93
N HIS A 34 -17.59 8.85 -10.89
CA HIS A 34 -16.83 8.47 -12.10
C HIS A 34 -15.41 7.96 -11.78
N TYR A 35 -14.78 8.43 -10.69
CA TYR A 35 -13.49 7.90 -10.22
C TYR A 35 -13.63 6.43 -9.80
N ILE A 36 -14.71 6.11 -9.09
CA ILE A 36 -15.00 4.77 -8.59
C ILE A 36 -15.35 3.85 -9.76
N HIS A 37 -16.20 4.31 -10.69
CA HIS A 37 -16.54 3.57 -11.90
C HIS A 37 -15.31 3.20 -12.73
N ASN A 38 -14.34 4.11 -12.90
CA ASN A 38 -13.10 3.80 -13.61
C ASN A 38 -12.28 2.70 -12.93
N ARG A 39 -12.24 2.70 -11.60
CA ARG A 39 -11.59 1.63 -10.83
C ARG A 39 -12.33 0.32 -11.02
N LEU A 40 -13.67 0.30 -10.90
CA LEU A 40 -14.46 -0.91 -11.09
C LEU A 40 -14.33 -1.46 -12.51
N ALA A 41 -14.25 -0.59 -13.52
CA ALA A 41 -14.02 -1.00 -14.91
C ALA A 41 -12.62 -1.62 -15.13
N ARG A 42 -11.59 -1.10 -14.44
CA ARG A 42 -10.22 -1.66 -14.50
C ARG A 42 -10.08 -2.97 -13.74
N ASP A 43 -10.60 -3.02 -12.51
CA ASP A 43 -10.34 -4.09 -11.56
C ASP A 43 -11.41 -5.19 -11.60
N GLY A 44 -12.58 -4.92 -12.17
CA GLY A 44 -13.77 -5.76 -12.08
C GLY A 44 -14.65 -5.36 -10.89
N ALA A 45 -15.95 -5.20 -11.12
CA ALA A 45 -16.90 -4.77 -10.10
C ALA A 45 -17.01 -5.78 -8.93
N GLU A 46 -16.86 -7.07 -9.22
CA GLU A 46 -16.99 -8.17 -8.24
C GLU A 46 -15.67 -8.52 -7.55
N ASN A 47 -14.55 -7.94 -7.98
CA ASN A 47 -13.23 -8.33 -7.50
C ASN A 47 -12.84 -7.65 -6.19
N GLY A 48 -13.73 -6.89 -5.53
CA GLY A 48 -13.43 -6.23 -4.26
C GLY A 48 -12.17 -5.36 -4.31
N HIS A 49 -11.66 -4.96 -3.15
CA HIS A 49 -10.45 -4.17 -2.92
C HIS A 49 -9.28 -5.03 -2.46
N HIS A 50 -8.08 -4.52 -2.67
CA HIS A 50 -6.86 -5.20 -2.27
C HIS A 50 -5.76 -4.20 -1.89
N ILE A 51 -4.82 -4.66 -1.07
CA ILE A 51 -3.53 -4.00 -0.82
C ILE A 51 -2.46 -4.81 -1.56
N THR A 52 -1.79 -4.20 -2.53
CA THR A 52 -0.65 -4.85 -3.18
C THR A 52 0.54 -4.87 -2.22
N VAL A 53 1.01 -6.07 -1.90
CA VAL A 53 2.18 -6.27 -1.02
C VAL A 53 3.44 -6.48 -1.83
N ILE A 54 3.34 -7.24 -2.92
CA ILE A 54 4.43 -7.52 -3.84
C ILE A 54 3.94 -7.29 -5.26
N ASN A 55 4.60 -6.39 -5.98
CA ASN A 55 4.20 -6.03 -7.33
C ASN A 55 4.77 -6.98 -8.39
N HIS A 56 4.26 -6.90 -9.61
CA HIS A 56 4.66 -7.80 -10.70
C HIS A 56 6.15 -7.69 -11.11
N LEU A 57 6.80 -6.55 -10.91
CA LEU A 57 8.23 -6.41 -11.20
C LEU A 57 9.07 -7.12 -10.14
N GLU A 58 8.67 -6.99 -8.87
CA GLU A 58 9.31 -7.66 -7.73
C GLU A 58 9.15 -9.19 -7.82
N ILE A 59 7.97 -9.67 -8.22
CA ILE A 59 7.75 -11.10 -8.47
C ILE A 59 8.63 -11.57 -9.62
N ALA A 60 8.68 -10.82 -10.72
CA ALA A 60 9.51 -11.20 -11.88
C ALA A 60 11.00 -11.24 -11.52
N ASP A 61 11.47 -10.35 -10.64
CA ASP A 61 12.83 -10.35 -10.11
C ASP A 61 13.13 -11.62 -9.30
N LYS A 62 12.23 -11.99 -8.38
CA LYS A 62 12.41 -13.16 -7.48
C LYS A 62 12.03 -14.51 -8.11
N ALA A 63 11.31 -14.52 -9.22
CA ALA A 63 10.88 -15.74 -9.89
C ALA A 63 12.07 -16.53 -10.46
N PRO A 64 11.97 -17.87 -10.55
CA PRO A 64 12.99 -18.68 -11.21
C PRO A 64 13.24 -18.19 -12.64
N LYS A 65 14.51 -18.14 -13.04
CA LYS A 65 14.91 -17.66 -14.38
C LYS A 65 14.97 -18.76 -15.43
N THR A 66 14.98 -20.01 -14.97
CA THR A 66 15.14 -21.19 -15.81
C THR A 66 14.05 -22.21 -15.50
N LEU A 67 13.65 -22.96 -16.52
CA LEU A 67 12.81 -24.16 -16.38
C LEU A 67 13.72 -25.39 -16.29
N GLN A 68 13.29 -26.42 -15.56
CA GLN A 68 13.88 -27.74 -15.68
C GLN A 68 13.21 -28.50 -16.82
N ASP A 69 14.01 -29.10 -17.70
CA ASP A 69 13.52 -30.04 -18.70
C ASP A 69 13.33 -31.45 -18.11
N GLU A 70 12.87 -32.39 -18.94
CA GLU A 70 12.61 -33.80 -18.54
C GLU A 70 13.86 -34.52 -18.04
N ASN A 71 15.04 -34.03 -18.40
CA ASN A 71 16.34 -34.56 -17.98
C ASN A 71 16.92 -33.80 -16.76
N GLY A 72 16.16 -32.85 -16.19
CA GLY A 72 16.58 -32.02 -15.06
C GLY A 72 17.52 -30.87 -15.43
N ASN A 73 17.80 -30.62 -16.71
CA ASN A 73 18.67 -29.52 -17.12
C ASN A 73 17.94 -28.19 -17.04
N GLN A 74 18.66 -27.15 -16.64
CA GLN A 74 18.15 -25.79 -16.60
C GLN A 74 18.19 -25.16 -18.00
N GLN A 75 17.03 -24.70 -18.47
CA GLN A 75 16.89 -24.00 -19.75
C GLN A 75 16.26 -22.63 -19.57
N LEU A 76 16.71 -21.65 -20.36
CA LEU A 76 16.10 -20.33 -20.43
C LEU A 76 14.74 -20.40 -21.14
N PRO A 77 13.75 -19.59 -20.73
CA PRO A 77 12.45 -19.56 -21.37
C PRO A 77 12.54 -18.93 -22.76
N VAL A 78 12.25 -19.72 -23.79
CA VAL A 78 12.28 -19.29 -25.20
C VAL A 78 10.95 -18.70 -25.68
N SER A 79 9.85 -18.89 -24.93
CA SER A 79 8.52 -18.40 -25.30
C SER A 79 7.84 -17.58 -24.20
N ASN A 80 6.89 -16.71 -24.58
CA ASN A 80 6.07 -15.95 -23.62
C ASN A 80 5.24 -16.86 -22.71
N LYS A 81 4.79 -18.03 -23.22
CA LYS A 81 4.09 -19.04 -22.42
C LYS A 81 4.97 -19.58 -21.29
N GLN A 82 6.24 -19.88 -21.59
CA GLN A 82 7.21 -20.33 -20.60
C GLN A 82 7.55 -19.23 -19.59
N LYS A 83 7.73 -17.98 -20.03
CA LYS A 83 7.92 -16.83 -19.13
C LYS A 83 6.75 -16.64 -18.18
N ASN A 84 5.51 -16.76 -18.67
CA ASN A 84 4.30 -16.69 -17.84
C ASN A 84 4.21 -17.86 -16.84
N ARG A 85 4.62 -19.06 -17.25
CA ARG A 85 4.70 -20.22 -16.34
C ARG A 85 5.69 -19.97 -15.19
N LEU A 86 6.89 -19.48 -15.50
CA LEU A 86 7.90 -19.11 -14.50
C LEU A 86 7.40 -18.01 -13.56
N PHE A 87 6.70 -17.01 -14.10
CA PHE A 87 6.10 -15.94 -13.32
C PHE A 87 5.08 -16.47 -12.31
N LYS A 88 4.13 -17.31 -12.75
CA LYS A 88 3.14 -17.96 -11.88
C LYS A 88 3.80 -18.87 -10.84
N GLN A 89 4.85 -19.60 -11.24
CA GLN A 89 5.63 -20.40 -10.30
C GLN A 89 6.30 -19.51 -9.24
N GLY A 90 6.86 -18.36 -9.64
CA GLY A 90 7.39 -17.36 -8.72
C GLY A 90 6.34 -16.84 -7.74
N GLN A 91 5.11 -16.55 -8.21
CA GLN A 91 4.00 -16.17 -7.34
C GLN A 91 3.70 -17.26 -6.30
N GLN A 92 3.59 -18.52 -6.72
CA GLN A 92 3.28 -19.62 -5.82
C GLN A 92 4.39 -19.87 -4.79
N ILE A 93 5.66 -19.81 -5.22
CA ILE A 93 6.82 -19.97 -4.32
C ILE A 93 6.82 -18.85 -3.27
N LEU A 94 6.65 -17.60 -3.69
CA LEU A 94 6.61 -16.47 -2.76
C LEU A 94 5.42 -16.57 -1.81
N LEU A 95 4.23 -16.91 -2.31
CA LEU A 95 3.04 -17.09 -1.49
C LEU A 95 3.25 -18.16 -0.42
N SER A 96 3.69 -19.37 -0.82
CA SER A 96 4.00 -20.46 0.13
C SER A 96 5.02 -20.01 1.15
N LYS A 97 6.15 -19.43 0.70
CA LYS A 97 7.23 -18.97 1.58
C LYS A 97 6.75 -17.96 2.62
N ILE A 98 5.80 -17.09 2.28
CA ILE A 98 5.22 -16.12 3.21
C ILE A 98 4.31 -16.83 4.21
N LEU A 99 3.38 -17.66 3.74
CA LEU A 99 2.44 -18.37 4.61
C LEU A 99 3.16 -19.37 5.54
N ASP A 100 4.23 -20.01 5.07
CA ASP A 100 5.07 -20.91 5.88
C ASP A 100 5.79 -20.16 7.01
N GLN A 101 6.16 -18.89 6.77
CA GLN A 101 6.90 -18.08 7.74
C GLN A 101 5.98 -17.30 8.71
N PHE A 102 4.86 -16.79 8.22
CA PHE A 102 3.99 -15.86 8.96
C PHE A 102 2.64 -16.48 9.34
N GLY A 103 2.35 -17.70 8.93
CA GLY A 103 1.07 -18.36 9.16
C GLY A 103 -0.05 -17.84 8.25
N ASP A 104 -1.28 -18.22 8.58
CA ASP A 104 -2.47 -17.79 7.85
C ASP A 104 -2.75 -16.30 8.04
N ALA A 105 -3.14 -15.61 6.96
CA ALA A 105 -3.37 -14.18 6.98
C ALA A 105 -4.47 -13.74 7.95
N SER A 106 -5.42 -14.63 8.27
CA SER A 106 -6.50 -14.34 9.22
C SER A 106 -6.01 -14.09 10.65
N GLU A 107 -4.78 -14.49 10.98
CA GLU A 107 -4.13 -14.27 12.28
C GLU A 107 -3.22 -13.04 12.30
N TRP A 108 -2.99 -12.39 11.17
CA TRP A 108 -2.06 -11.27 11.06
C TRP A 108 -2.64 -9.99 11.69
N GLU A 109 -1.72 -9.09 12.09
CA GLU A 109 -2.10 -7.72 12.46
C GLU A 109 -2.86 -7.07 11.29
N LYS A 110 -4.04 -6.51 11.57
CA LYS A 110 -4.86 -5.87 10.54
C LYS A 110 -4.27 -4.53 10.11
N PRO A 111 -4.36 -4.18 8.81
CA PRO A 111 -3.94 -2.86 8.34
C PRO A 111 -4.79 -1.74 8.97
N VAL A 112 -4.14 -0.62 9.27
CA VAL A 112 -4.81 0.57 9.79
C VAL A 112 -4.99 1.59 8.67
N ASP A 113 -6.24 1.98 8.45
CA ASP A 113 -6.61 3.06 7.54
C ASP A 113 -6.30 4.43 8.16
N LEU A 114 -5.29 5.11 7.61
CA LEU A 114 -4.86 6.42 8.07
C LEU A 114 -5.78 7.55 7.58
N GLY A 115 -6.52 7.32 6.50
CA GLY A 115 -7.37 8.32 5.86
C GLY A 115 -7.34 8.27 4.33
N LEU A 116 -8.17 9.10 3.72
CA LEU A 116 -8.18 9.31 2.28
C LEU A 116 -6.91 10.05 1.85
N GLY A 117 -6.15 9.45 0.95
CA GLY A 117 -5.03 10.05 0.24
C GLY A 117 -5.43 10.50 -1.16
N TYR A 118 -4.68 11.48 -1.66
CA TYR A 118 -4.89 12.09 -2.96
C TYR A 118 -3.56 12.40 -3.64
N THR A 119 -3.49 12.07 -4.92
CA THR A 119 -2.38 12.49 -5.81
C THR A 119 -2.93 12.96 -7.13
N GLU A 120 -2.23 13.92 -7.74
CA GLU A 120 -2.46 14.35 -9.10
C GLU A 120 -1.16 14.39 -9.90
N SER A 121 -1.26 14.16 -11.21
CA SER A 121 -0.14 14.22 -12.13
C SER A 121 -0.63 14.58 -13.53
N ALA A 122 -0.16 15.72 -14.03
CA ALA A 122 -0.53 16.34 -15.32
C ALA A 122 -2.05 16.51 -15.51
N ASN A 123 -2.73 15.43 -15.94
CA ASN A 123 -4.16 15.39 -16.25
C ASN A 123 -4.86 14.20 -15.57
N ALA A 124 -4.23 13.59 -14.57
CA ALA A 124 -4.77 12.43 -13.86
C ALA A 124 -4.82 12.67 -12.36
N LYS A 125 -5.87 12.15 -11.73
CA LYS A 125 -6.12 12.22 -10.29
C LYS A 125 -6.42 10.81 -9.79
N ALA A 126 -5.90 10.48 -8.61
CA ALA A 126 -6.14 9.21 -7.94
C ALA A 126 -6.45 9.42 -6.47
N TYR A 127 -7.44 8.67 -5.99
CA TYR A 127 -7.89 8.61 -4.61
C TYR A 127 -7.69 7.18 -4.09
N TYR A 128 -7.19 7.08 -2.87
CA TYR A 128 -6.87 5.81 -2.24
C TYR A 128 -6.88 5.95 -0.73
N ARG A 129 -7.10 4.86 0.01
CA ARG A 129 -6.89 4.84 1.46
C ARG A 129 -5.41 4.62 1.73
N VAL A 130 -4.79 5.50 2.49
CA VAL A 130 -3.39 5.31 2.92
C VAL A 130 -3.38 4.31 4.07
N ILE A 131 -2.60 3.25 3.93
CA ILE A 131 -2.57 2.16 4.88
C ILE A 131 -1.26 2.15 5.67
N TYR A 132 -1.38 2.17 6.99
CA TYR A 132 -0.31 1.77 7.89
C TYR A 132 -0.41 0.29 8.18
N TRP A 133 0.64 -0.46 7.86
CA TRP A 133 0.67 -1.90 8.10
C TRP A 133 2.10 -2.42 8.33
N PRO A 134 2.57 -2.42 9.59
CA PRO A 134 3.90 -2.90 9.95
C PRO A 134 4.15 -4.34 9.54
N HIS A 135 3.17 -5.21 9.75
CA HIS A 135 3.27 -6.62 9.37
C HIS A 135 3.55 -6.78 7.86
N GLY A 136 2.91 -5.97 7.01
CA GLY A 136 3.23 -5.93 5.57
C GLY A 136 4.67 -5.52 5.27
N GLN A 137 5.24 -4.60 6.05
CA GLN A 137 6.66 -4.22 5.90
C GLN A 137 7.58 -5.35 6.37
N MET A 138 7.21 -6.10 7.41
CA MET A 138 7.97 -7.27 7.86
C MET A 138 8.03 -8.35 6.77
N ILE A 139 6.91 -8.63 6.10
CA ILE A 139 6.85 -9.54 4.96
C ILE A 139 7.82 -9.07 3.86
N ARG A 140 7.76 -7.78 3.50
CA ARG A 140 8.65 -7.22 2.48
C ARG A 140 10.13 -7.31 2.88
N HIS A 141 10.46 -7.00 4.12
CA HIS A 141 11.81 -7.10 4.66
C HIS A 141 12.33 -8.54 4.61
N TYR A 142 11.52 -9.52 5.02
CA TYR A 142 11.87 -10.94 4.97
C TYR A 142 12.22 -11.44 3.57
N LEU A 143 11.60 -10.87 2.53
CA LEU A 143 11.89 -11.19 1.13
C LEU A 143 13.05 -10.39 0.53
N GLY A 144 13.69 -9.53 1.33
CA GLY A 144 14.72 -8.60 0.87
C GLY A 144 14.18 -7.57 -0.11
N LEU A 145 12.92 -7.15 0.05
CA LEU A 145 12.31 -6.06 -0.70
C LEU A 145 12.44 -4.75 0.09
N GLY A 146 12.49 -3.63 -0.62
CA GLY A 146 12.45 -2.31 0.01
C GLY A 146 11.10 -2.02 0.67
N MET A 147 11.02 -0.93 1.44
CA MET A 147 9.75 -0.47 2.01
C MET A 147 8.76 -0.08 0.90
N SER A 148 7.46 -0.18 1.19
CA SER A 148 6.39 0.27 0.27
C SER A 148 5.39 1.18 0.98
N ASN A 149 4.67 2.00 0.21
CA ASN A 149 3.51 2.74 0.71
C ASN A 149 2.24 1.96 0.39
N PHE A 150 1.74 1.23 1.38
CA PHE A 150 0.52 0.46 1.22
C PHE A 150 -0.69 1.39 1.06
N HIS A 151 -1.57 1.02 0.14
CA HIS A 151 -2.77 1.77 -0.13
C HIS A 151 -3.85 0.84 -0.70
N VAL A 152 -5.11 1.25 -0.53
CA VAL A 152 -6.26 0.65 -1.21
C VAL A 152 -6.78 1.67 -2.22
N THR A 153 -6.76 1.33 -3.51
CA THR A 153 -7.28 2.24 -4.54
C THR A 153 -8.80 2.34 -4.42
N VAL A 154 -9.29 3.59 -4.32
CA VAL A 154 -10.72 3.92 -4.26
C VAL A 154 -11.21 4.29 -5.65
N GLY A 155 -10.50 5.17 -6.35
CA GLY A 155 -10.89 5.62 -7.69
C GLY A 155 -9.83 6.50 -8.36
N PHE A 156 -9.92 6.65 -9.68
CA PHE A 156 -9.01 7.50 -10.44
C PHE A 156 -9.67 8.01 -11.74
N ALA A 157 -9.17 9.11 -12.29
CA ALA A 157 -9.59 9.61 -13.60
C ALA A 157 -8.48 10.44 -14.25
N PRO A 158 -8.26 10.31 -15.57
CA PRO A 158 -8.77 9.26 -16.45
C PRO A 158 -8.02 7.92 -16.27
N ARG A 159 -6.85 7.95 -15.63
CA ARG A 159 -5.99 6.79 -15.36
C ARG A 159 -5.41 6.89 -13.96
N ASP A 160 -4.96 5.76 -13.42
CA ASP A 160 -4.29 5.73 -12.13
C ASP A 160 -2.96 6.50 -12.17
N VAL A 161 -2.53 7.00 -11.02
CA VAL A 161 -1.30 7.76 -10.83
C VAL A 161 -0.30 6.86 -10.09
N HIS A 162 0.79 6.48 -10.75
CA HIS A 162 1.81 5.58 -10.18
C HIS A 162 2.97 6.35 -9.54
N GLN A 163 2.65 7.26 -8.62
CA GLN A 163 3.63 8.05 -7.88
C GLN A 163 3.61 7.69 -6.38
N TYR A 164 4.31 8.46 -5.55
CA TYR A 164 4.27 8.30 -4.10
C TYR A 164 2.83 8.40 -3.57
N LYS A 165 2.38 7.38 -2.82
CA LYS A 165 1.04 7.26 -2.22
C LYS A 165 1.09 7.07 -0.69
N GLY A 166 2.13 7.60 -0.04
CA GLY A 166 2.32 7.47 1.41
C GLY A 166 1.55 8.52 2.23
N PRO A 167 1.76 8.56 3.56
CA PRO A 167 1.01 9.43 4.48
C PRO A 167 1.10 10.94 4.19
N GLY A 168 2.16 11.41 3.53
CA GLY A 168 2.25 12.81 3.08
C GLY A 168 1.20 13.21 2.04
N THR A 169 0.48 12.24 1.47
CA THR A 169 -0.61 12.48 0.50
C THR A 169 -2.00 12.52 1.13
N LEU A 170 -2.12 12.36 2.45
CA LEU A 170 -3.41 12.41 3.15
C LEU A 170 -4.13 13.73 2.87
N MET A 171 -5.40 13.65 2.50
CA MET A 171 -6.23 14.81 2.16
C MET A 171 -6.32 15.81 3.31
N CYS A 172 -6.47 15.34 4.55
CA CYS A 172 -6.53 16.24 5.72
C CYS A 172 -5.26 17.09 5.90
N LEU A 173 -4.11 16.66 5.36
CA LEU A 173 -2.86 17.41 5.44
C LEU A 173 -2.72 18.42 4.28
N GLN A 174 -3.48 18.27 3.20
CA GLN A 174 -3.45 19.17 2.04
C GLN A 174 -3.86 20.60 2.40
N GLN A 175 -3.44 21.56 1.57
CA GLN A 175 -3.78 22.97 1.75
C GLN A 175 -5.30 23.17 1.72
N CYS A 176 -5.81 24.05 2.59
CA CYS A 176 -7.25 24.35 2.72
C CYS A 176 -8.15 23.18 3.12
N GLN A 177 -7.59 22.03 3.50
CA GLN A 177 -8.37 20.90 4.01
C GLN A 177 -8.46 20.93 5.54
N PRO A 178 -9.64 20.60 6.09
CA PRO A 178 -9.81 20.47 7.53
C PRO A 178 -8.99 19.28 8.06
N CYS A 179 -8.41 19.45 9.23
CA CYS A 179 -7.75 18.37 9.96
C CYS A 179 -8.13 18.54 11.42
N SER A 180 -8.92 17.61 11.96
CA SER A 180 -9.28 17.67 13.37
C SER A 180 -8.03 17.51 14.23
N TRP A 181 -8.11 18.04 15.44
CA TRP A 181 -7.04 17.93 16.41
C TRP A 181 -6.72 16.45 16.73
N GLU A 182 -7.75 15.62 16.89
CA GLU A 182 -7.63 14.19 17.20
C GLU A 182 -6.93 13.44 16.07
N LEU A 183 -7.31 13.71 14.81
CA LEU A 183 -6.68 13.10 13.65
C LEU A 183 -5.21 13.52 13.54
N TYR A 184 -4.94 14.81 13.70
CA TYR A 184 -3.57 15.33 13.69
C TYR A 184 -2.70 14.68 14.78
N ASN A 185 -3.22 14.62 16.00
CA ASN A 185 -2.52 14.00 17.13
C ASN A 185 -2.26 12.52 16.89
N ARG A 186 -3.23 11.78 16.35
CA ARG A 186 -3.07 10.38 15.97
C ARG A 186 -2.02 10.18 14.88
N LEU A 187 -1.92 11.09 13.90
CA LEU A 187 -0.92 10.99 12.84
C LEU A 187 0.52 11.15 13.36
N ILE A 188 0.72 11.93 14.43
CA ILE A 188 2.03 12.04 15.10
C ILE A 188 2.47 10.69 15.68
N ASP A 189 1.54 9.85 16.14
CA ASP A 189 1.87 8.55 16.73
C ASP A 189 2.50 7.58 15.70
N TYR A 190 2.26 7.81 14.41
CA TYR A 190 2.85 7.01 13.32
C TYR A 190 4.20 7.52 12.83
N VAL A 191 4.63 8.72 13.24
CA VAL A 191 5.91 9.33 12.80
C VAL A 191 7.13 8.42 12.99
N PRO A 192 7.27 7.65 14.09
CA PRO A 192 8.41 6.75 14.24
C PRO A 192 8.58 5.74 13.09
N PHE A 193 7.49 5.34 12.44
CA PHE A 193 7.50 4.41 11.32
C PHE A 193 7.78 5.08 9.97
N TYR A 194 7.60 6.40 9.91
CA TYR A 194 7.73 7.22 8.70
C TYR A 194 8.76 8.34 8.86
N VAL A 195 9.73 8.21 9.77
CA VAL A 195 10.72 9.27 10.06
C VAL A 195 11.52 9.69 8.82
N LYS A 196 11.74 8.76 7.87
CA LYS A 196 12.45 9.02 6.61
C LYS A 196 11.55 9.61 5.52
N ASP A 197 10.23 9.65 5.75
CA ASP A 197 9.26 10.19 4.81
C ASP A 197 9.17 11.72 4.95
N ARG A 198 10.08 12.41 4.26
CA ARG A 198 10.15 13.88 4.29
C ARG A 198 8.86 14.56 3.84
N GLN A 199 8.07 13.93 2.96
CA GLN A 199 6.80 14.52 2.50
C GLN A 199 5.79 14.49 3.63
N PHE A 200 5.66 13.36 4.34
CA PHE A 200 4.78 13.26 5.48
C PHE A 200 5.16 14.21 6.62
N ILE A 201 6.44 14.24 6.99
CA ILE A 201 6.91 15.10 8.08
C ILE A 201 6.67 16.58 7.75
N LYS A 202 6.99 17.01 6.53
CA LYS A 202 6.72 18.38 6.07
C LYS A 202 5.23 18.71 6.11
N ALA A 203 4.38 17.82 5.61
CA ALA A 203 2.94 18.01 5.59
C ALA A 203 2.38 18.17 7.01
N LEU A 204 2.82 17.33 7.96
CA LEU A 204 2.43 17.46 9.37
C LEU A 204 2.79 18.82 9.95
N TYR A 205 4.04 19.26 9.82
CA TYR A 205 4.44 20.59 10.32
C TYR A 205 3.55 21.69 9.73
N GLN A 206 3.38 21.70 8.40
CA GLN A 206 2.56 22.70 7.72
C GLN A 206 1.11 22.70 8.21
N THR A 207 0.51 21.52 8.39
CA THR A 207 -0.85 21.39 8.94
C THR A 207 -0.93 21.89 10.38
N GLY A 208 0.03 21.50 11.25
CA GLY A 208 0.05 21.90 12.64
C GLY A 208 0.17 23.41 12.83
N TRP A 209 1.02 24.07 12.04
CA TRP A 209 1.13 25.54 12.03
C TRP A 209 -0.13 26.21 11.50
N ARG A 210 -0.69 25.72 10.40
CA ARG A 210 -1.91 26.26 9.77
C ARG A 210 -3.10 26.26 10.73
N HIS A 211 -3.25 25.21 11.53
CA HIS A 211 -4.38 25.03 12.44
C HIS A 211 -4.10 25.49 13.89
N GLY A 212 -2.91 26.06 14.16
CA GLY A 212 -2.56 26.54 15.49
C GLY A 212 -2.29 25.45 16.53
N TYR A 213 -1.97 24.22 16.11
CA TYR A 213 -1.69 23.08 16.98
C TYR A 213 -0.26 23.11 17.56
N TYR A 214 0.19 24.26 18.07
CA TYR A 214 1.60 24.51 18.41
C TYR A 214 2.17 23.52 19.44
N VAL A 215 1.39 23.15 20.46
CA VAL A 215 1.79 22.13 21.45
C VAL A 215 2.08 20.78 20.78
N HIS A 216 1.32 20.44 19.75
CA HIS A 216 1.47 19.18 19.01
C HIS A 216 2.62 19.25 18.00
N VAL A 217 2.92 20.44 17.47
CA VAL A 217 4.13 20.68 16.68
C VAL A 217 5.40 20.51 17.54
N ALA A 218 5.38 21.00 18.78
CA ALA A 218 6.47 20.74 19.73
C ALA A 218 6.60 19.23 20.04
N ARG A 219 5.47 18.54 20.24
CA ARG A 219 5.45 17.07 20.38
C ARG A 219 6.06 16.36 19.16
N LEU A 220 5.65 16.73 17.95
CA LEU A 220 6.19 16.19 16.69
C LEU A 220 7.72 16.33 16.64
N THR A 221 8.23 17.51 16.98
CA THR A 221 9.67 17.79 17.01
C THR A 221 10.39 16.87 18.00
N ARG A 222 9.83 16.68 19.20
CA ARG A 222 10.37 15.76 20.20
C ARG A 222 10.41 14.32 19.68
N VAL A 223 9.35 13.85 19.03
CA VAL A 223 9.28 12.50 18.46
C VAL A 223 10.37 12.31 17.41
N LEU A 224 10.56 13.27 16.50
CA LEU A 224 11.60 13.21 15.47
C LEU A 224 13.01 13.13 16.07
N LEU A 225 13.31 14.00 17.04
CA LEU A 225 14.60 13.96 17.75
C LEU A 225 14.84 12.62 18.43
N GLN A 226 13.81 12.03 19.05
CA GLN A 226 13.92 10.71 19.67
C GLN A 226 14.18 9.59 18.65
N CYS A 227 13.68 9.72 17.41
CA CYS A 227 13.94 8.76 16.35
C CYS A 227 15.35 8.89 15.76
N GLU A 228 15.91 10.10 15.68
CA GLU A 228 17.28 10.32 15.18
C GLU A 228 18.36 9.85 16.16
N MET A 229 18.03 9.79 17.45
CA MET A 229 18.94 9.30 18.50
C MET A 229 18.99 7.76 18.64
N ARG A 230 18.23 7.02 17.83
CA ARG A 230 18.19 5.55 17.84
C ARG A 230 18.92 4.98 16.64
#